data_AF-A0A0A1D1C0-F1
#
_entry.id   AF-A0A0A1D1C0-F1
#
_cell.length_a   1.000
_cell.length_b   1.000
_cell.length_c   1.000
_cell.angle_alpha   90.00
_cell.angle_beta   90.00
_cell.angle_gamma   90.00
#
_symmetry.space_group_name_H-M   'P 1'
#
loop_
_entity.id
_entity.type
_entity.pdbx_description
1 polymer ?
#
loop_
_entity_poly.entity_id
_entity_poly.type
_entity_poly.pdbx_seq_one_letter_code
_entity_poly.pdbx_strand_id
1 'polypeptide(L)'
;MEILAAYDMTQSYRGAAEVCGVSHNTVRSYVKARTAGAQAPIACKRGRITDPYLPAMTQLVEQSRGKIRGDVVHDKLVDLGYTGSIRTTRYVLAGLKSKYRAQNARVHRPWSVAPGLWLL
;
A
#
# COMPACT_ATOMS: atom_id res chain seq x y z
N MET A 1 -9.97 -14.62 -15.92
CA MET A 1 -11.28 -15.19 -15.57
C MET A 1 -11.61 -14.84 -14.13
N GLU A 2 -12.87 -14.57 -13.80
CA GLU A 2 -13.30 -14.33 -12.41
C GLU A 2 -13.26 -15.64 -11.59
N ILE A 3 -12.90 -15.58 -10.30
CA ILE A 3 -12.61 -16.76 -9.47
C ILE A 3 -13.83 -17.69 -9.33
N LEU A 4 -15.02 -17.12 -9.13
CA LEU A 4 -16.24 -17.91 -8.96
C LEU A 4 -16.72 -18.51 -10.29
N ALA A 5 -16.64 -17.75 -11.38
CA ALA A 5 -16.93 -18.26 -12.73
C ALA A 5 -15.99 -19.42 -13.13
N ALA A 6 -14.70 -19.33 -12.79
CA ALA A 6 -13.75 -20.42 -13.03
C ALA A 6 -14.08 -21.68 -12.22
N TYR A 7 -14.55 -21.52 -10.99
CA TYR A 7 -15.00 -22.64 -10.17
C TYR A 7 -16.28 -23.28 -10.72
N ASP A 8 -17.26 -22.48 -11.17
CA ASP A 8 -18.50 -23.00 -11.75
C ASP A 8 -18.25 -23.79 -13.04
N MET A 9 -17.23 -23.43 -13.82
CA MET A 9 -16.82 -24.16 -15.04
C MET A 9 -16.03 -25.44 -14.74
N THR A 10 -15.11 -25.41 -13.77
CA THR A 10 -14.16 -26.52 -13.53
C THR A 10 -14.60 -27.47 -12.41
N GLN A 11 -15.52 -27.02 -11.54
CA GLN A 11 -15.93 -27.68 -10.30
C GLN A 11 -14.77 -28.19 -9.42
N SER A 12 -13.58 -27.62 -9.60
CA SER A 12 -12.34 -28.02 -8.93
C SER A 12 -11.60 -26.81 -8.43
N TYR A 13 -11.24 -26.81 -7.14
CA TYR A 13 -10.46 -25.71 -6.56
C TYR A 13 -9.08 -25.55 -7.20
N ARG A 14 -8.45 -26.67 -7.61
CA ARG A 14 -7.11 -26.64 -8.24
C ARG A 14 -7.21 -26.21 -9.70
N GLY A 15 -8.20 -26.72 -10.44
CA GLY A 15 -8.43 -26.32 -11.83
C GLY A 15 -8.77 -24.84 -11.96
N ALA A 16 -9.68 -24.32 -11.12
CA ALA A 16 -10.01 -22.90 -11.09
C ALA A 16 -8.82 -22.02 -10.69
N ALA A 17 -7.99 -22.50 -9.76
CA ALA A 17 -6.76 -21.82 -9.33
C ALA A 17 -5.75 -21.66 -10.48
N GLU A 18 -5.54 -22.72 -11.27
CA GLU A 18 -4.65 -22.68 -12.44
C GLU A 18 -5.16 -21.72 -13.52
N VAL A 19 -6.46 -21.73 -13.80
CA VAL A 19 -7.10 -20.82 -14.79
C VAL A 19 -7.03 -19.35 -14.35
N CYS A 20 -7.17 -19.07 -13.05
CA CYS A 20 -7.11 -17.71 -12.51
C CYS A 20 -5.70 -17.25 -12.10
N GLY A 21 -4.71 -18.15 -12.01
CA GLY A 21 -3.38 -17.86 -11.49
C GLY A 21 -3.36 -17.52 -9.99
N VAL A 22 -4.27 -18.09 -9.19
CA VAL A 22 -4.42 -17.80 -7.76
C VAL A 22 -4.25 -19.09 -6.95
N SER A 23 -3.96 -19.01 -5.64
CA SER A 23 -3.93 -20.20 -4.79
C SER A 23 -5.30 -20.87 -4.68
N HIS A 24 -5.34 -22.21 -4.66
CA HIS A 24 -6.58 -22.98 -4.45
C HIS A 24 -7.25 -22.68 -3.09
N ASN A 25 -6.48 -22.24 -2.10
CA ASN A 25 -7.02 -21.79 -0.81
C ASN A 25 -7.82 -20.49 -0.94
N THR A 26 -7.40 -19.60 -1.84
CA THR A 26 -8.15 -18.38 -2.16
C THR A 26 -9.47 -18.74 -2.84
N VAL A 27 -9.45 -19.62 -3.85
CA VAL A 27 -10.66 -20.12 -4.50
C VAL A 27 -11.62 -20.75 -3.47
N ARG A 28 -11.10 -21.64 -2.62
CA ARG A 28 -11.87 -22.27 -1.53
C ARG A 28 -12.49 -21.24 -0.58
N SER A 29 -11.76 -20.19 -0.22
CA SER A 29 -12.26 -19.13 0.65
C SER A 29 -13.39 -18.32 0.00
N TYR A 30 -13.28 -18.05 -1.30
CA TYR A 30 -14.30 -17.34 -2.07
C TYR A 30 -15.57 -18.17 -2.25
N VAL A 31 -15.41 -19.46 -2.55
CA VAL A 31 -16.54 -20.40 -2.67
C VAL A 31 -17.26 -20.53 -1.33
N LYS A 32 -16.52 -20.69 -0.22
CA LYS A 32 -17.12 -20.72 1.13
C LYS A 32 -17.87 -19.44 1.47
N ALA A 33 -17.31 -18.27 1.15
CA ALA A 33 -17.97 -16.99 1.37
C ALA A 33 -19.29 -16.92 0.59
N ARG A 34 -19.29 -17.32 -0.70
CA ARG A 34 -20.49 -17.41 -1.53
C ARG A 34 -21.53 -18.36 -0.93
N THR A 35 -21.14 -19.57 -0.52
CA THR A 35 -22.07 -20.54 0.08
C THR A 35 -22.67 -20.04 1.39
N ALA A 36 -21.93 -19.25 2.16
CA ALA A 36 -22.42 -18.62 3.38
C ALA A 36 -23.23 -17.33 3.14
N GLY A 37 -23.43 -16.91 1.88
CA GLY A 37 -24.04 -15.62 1.55
C GLY A 37 -23.23 -14.40 2.01
N ALA A 38 -21.96 -14.61 2.35
CA ALA A 38 -21.05 -13.59 2.85
C ALA A 38 -20.26 -12.95 1.69
N GLN A 39 -19.84 -11.70 1.89
CA GLN A 39 -18.95 -11.03 0.96
C GLN A 39 -17.61 -11.75 0.86
N ALA A 40 -16.97 -11.68 -0.32
CA ALA A 40 -15.64 -12.21 -0.54
C ALA A 40 -14.66 -11.74 0.55
N PRO A 41 -13.71 -12.59 0.97
CA PRO A 41 -12.78 -12.27 2.04
C PRO A 41 -11.93 -11.05 1.65
N ILE A 42 -12.10 -9.96 2.40
CA ILE A 42 -11.27 -8.76 2.26
C ILE A 42 -9.97 -9.03 3.02
N ALA A 43 -8.84 -8.87 2.34
CA ALA A 43 -7.53 -8.94 2.97
C ALA A 43 -7.36 -7.74 3.94
N CYS A 44 -7.74 -7.93 5.20
CA CYS A 44 -7.49 -6.95 6.24
C CYS A 44 -6.01 -6.94 6.59
N LYS A 45 -5.31 -5.84 6.27
CA LYS A 45 -3.97 -5.63 6.80
C LYS A 45 -4.09 -5.46 8.31
N ARG A 46 -3.38 -6.30 9.07
CA ARG A 46 -3.24 -6.11 10.52
C ARG A 46 -2.65 -4.74 10.80
N GLY A 47 -3.27 -4.00 11.72
CA GLY A 47 -2.77 -2.71 12.17
C GLY A 47 -1.38 -2.86 12.80
N ARG A 48 -0.50 -1.90 12.54
CA ARG A 48 0.81 -1.77 13.19
C ARG A 48 0.69 -0.83 14.38
N ILE A 49 1.54 -1.00 15.38
CA ILE A 49 1.65 -0.11 16.55
C ILE A 49 1.90 1.36 16.13
N THR A 50 2.50 1.57 14.95
CA THR A 50 2.76 2.90 14.40
C THR A 50 1.55 3.54 13.72
N ASP A 51 0.49 2.79 13.40
CA ASP A 51 -0.63 3.30 12.61
C ASP A 51 -1.36 4.50 13.24
N PRO A 52 -1.61 4.54 14.56
CA PRO A 52 -2.21 5.71 15.22
C PRO A 52 -1.37 6.98 15.09
N TYR A 53 -0.06 6.85 14.92
CA TYR A 53 0.89 7.96 14.86
C TYR A 53 1.20 8.44 13.43
N LEU A 54 0.67 7.77 12.40
CA LEU A 54 0.87 8.14 11.01
C LEU A 54 0.45 9.59 10.69
N PRO A 55 -0.67 10.12 11.21
CA PRO A 55 -1.06 11.51 10.96
C PRO A 55 0.00 12.50 11.48
N ALA A 56 0.47 12.31 12.72
CA ALA A 56 1.49 13.15 13.33
C ALA A 56 2.81 13.09 12.55
N MET A 57 3.25 11.90 12.15
CA MET A 57 4.44 11.74 11.32
C MET A 57 4.31 12.44 9.96
N THR A 58 3.13 12.35 9.33
CA THR A 58 2.87 12.97 8.03
C THR A 58 2.93 14.49 8.13
N GLN A 59 2.29 15.08 9.14
CA GLN A 59 2.34 16.51 9.41
C GLN A 59 3.79 17.01 9.61
N LEU A 60 4.61 16.27 10.37
CA LEU A 60 6.02 16.59 10.56
C LEU A 60 6.83 16.53 9.26
N VAL A 61 6.51 15.58 8.37
CA VAL A 61 7.13 15.47 7.05
C VAL A 61 6.74 16.67 6.18
N GLU A 62 5.48 17.06 6.16
CA GLU A 62 4.99 18.21 5.40
C GLU A 62 5.60 19.53 5.88
N GLN A 63 5.58 19.79 7.18
CA GLN A 63 6.17 20.98 7.80
C GLN A 63 7.67 21.10 7.48
N SER A 64 8.39 19.97 7.48
CA SER A 64 9.82 19.93 7.17
C SER A 64 10.14 19.82 5.69
N ARG A 65 9.14 19.81 4.80
CA ARG A 65 9.29 19.56 3.37
C ARG A 65 10.09 18.27 3.07
N GLY A 66 9.90 17.23 3.88
CA GLY A 66 10.57 15.94 3.77
C GLY A 66 11.98 15.88 4.36
N LYS A 67 12.49 16.96 4.97
CA LYS A 67 13.87 17.02 5.48
C LYS A 67 14.05 16.54 6.93
N ILE A 68 12.97 16.33 7.70
CA ILE A 68 13.07 15.96 9.12
C ILE A 68 13.87 14.67 9.37
N ARG A 69 14.75 14.66 10.37
CA ARG A 69 15.53 13.47 10.74
C ARG A 69 14.66 12.42 11.45
N GLY A 70 15.02 11.15 11.28
CA GLY A 70 14.30 10.04 11.92
C GLY A 70 14.35 10.06 13.44
N ASP A 71 15.47 10.50 14.01
CA ASP A 71 15.69 10.58 15.46
C ASP A 71 14.72 11.58 16.09
N VAL A 72 14.67 12.80 15.53
CA VAL A 72 13.76 13.87 15.96
C VAL A 72 12.29 13.46 15.86
N VAL A 73 11.92 12.69 14.83
CA VAL A 73 10.55 12.16 14.73
C VAL A 73 10.30 11.13 15.83
N HIS A 74 11.25 10.25 16.11
CA HIS A 74 11.11 9.23 17.14
C HIS A 74 10.95 9.85 18.53
N ASP A 75 11.79 10.82 18.90
CA ASP A 75 11.71 11.50 20.18
C ASP A 75 10.32 12.14 20.37
N LYS A 76 9.83 12.86 19.35
CA LYS A 76 8.48 13.44 19.35
C LYS A 76 7.37 12.40 19.45
N LEU A 77 7.57 11.19 18.91
CA LEU A 77 6.60 10.11 19.04
C LEU A 77 6.64 9.50 20.44
N VAL A 78 7.81 9.37 21.04
CA VAL A 78 7.97 8.90 22.42
C VAL A 78 7.27 9.86 23.39
N ASP A 79 7.40 11.18 23.18
CA ASP A 79 6.65 12.19 23.95
C ASP A 79 5.12 12.03 23.83
N LEU A 80 4.64 11.49 22.70
CA LEU A 80 3.23 11.16 22.45
C LEU A 80 2.84 9.76 22.93
N GLY A 81 3.72 9.06 23.64
CA GLY A 81 3.48 7.73 24.21
C GLY A 81 3.80 6.55 23.28
N TYR A 82 4.60 6.74 22.23
CA TYR A 82 5.01 5.65 21.36
C TYR A 82 5.98 4.69 22.07
N THR A 83 5.59 3.42 22.19
CA THR A 83 6.37 2.37 22.87
C THR A 83 7.19 1.48 21.92
N GLY A 84 7.16 1.77 20.62
CA GLY A 84 7.86 0.97 19.61
C GLY A 84 9.32 1.38 19.41
N SER A 85 10.02 0.65 18.53
CA SER A 85 11.44 0.89 18.27
C SER A 85 11.70 2.09 17.35
N ILE A 86 12.87 2.73 17.49
CA ILE A 86 13.34 3.75 16.55
C ILE A 86 13.48 3.20 15.11
N ARG A 87 13.80 1.90 14.96
CA ARG A 87 13.92 1.24 13.64
C ARG A 87 12.59 1.24 12.90
N THR A 88 11.49 0.91 13.58
CA THR A 88 10.14 0.92 13.02
C THR A 88 9.70 2.34 12.65
N THR A 89 9.99 3.33 13.50
CA THR A 89 9.74 4.74 13.18
C THR A 89 10.48 5.17 11.91
N ARG A 90 11.79 4.87 11.80
CA ARG A 90 12.60 5.21 10.61
C ARG A 90 12.08 4.54 9.34
N TYR A 91 11.68 3.28 9.40
CA TYR A 91 11.12 2.56 8.26
C TYR A 91 9.82 3.20 7.76
N VAL A 92 8.90 3.50 8.68
CA VAL A 92 7.64 4.16 8.34
C VAL A 92 7.89 5.56 7.80
N LEU A 93 8.78 6.33 8.42
CA LEU A 93 9.17 7.66 7.97
C LEU A 93 9.75 7.65 6.56
N ALA A 94 10.60 6.68 6.23
CA ALA A 94 11.16 6.54 4.88
C ALA A 94 10.05 6.34 3.83
N GLY A 95 9.05 5.52 4.14
CA GLY A 95 7.85 5.35 3.31
C GLY A 95 7.08 6.65 3.12
N LEU A 96 6.82 7.40 4.20
CA LEU A 96 6.12 8.69 4.14
C LEU A 96 6.90 9.74 3.33
N LYS A 97 8.22 9.84 3.53
CA LYS A 97 9.09 10.72 2.74
C LYS A 97 9.12 10.34 1.26
N SER A 98 9.04 9.05 0.95
CA SER A 98 8.96 8.60 -0.45
C SER A 98 7.66 9.05 -1.10
N LYS A 99 6.53 8.92 -0.41
CA LYS A 99 5.23 9.40 -0.88
C LYS A 99 5.20 10.92 -1.05
N TYR A 100 5.69 11.66 -0.06
CA TYR A 100 5.80 13.12 -0.13
C TYR A 100 6.65 13.57 -1.33
N ARG A 101 7.81 12.92 -1.57
CA ARG A 101 8.63 13.22 -2.74
C ARG A 101 7.94 12.90 -4.05
N ALA A 102 7.20 11.81 -4.15
CA ALA A 102 6.46 11.47 -5.36
C ALA A 102 5.35 12.49 -5.66
N GLN A 103 4.70 13.02 -4.63
CA GLN A 103 3.64 14.04 -4.75
C GLN A 103 4.19 15.44 -5.05
N ASN A 104 5.32 15.80 -4.43
CA ASN A 104 5.90 17.14 -4.51
C ASN A 104 7.11 17.22 -5.46
N ALA A 105 7.38 16.16 -6.22
CA ALA A 105 8.42 16.18 -7.25
C ALA A 105 8.04 17.19 -8.32
N ARG A 106 9.01 17.99 -8.77
CA ARG A 106 8.83 18.78 -9.97
C ARG A 106 8.65 17.82 -11.14
N VAL A 107 7.52 17.94 -11.82
CA VAL A 107 7.27 17.21 -13.07
C VAL A 107 8.19 17.83 -14.13
N HIS A 108 9.19 17.07 -14.56
CA HIS A 108 9.96 17.44 -15.73
C HIS A 108 9.21 16.97 -16.97
N ARG A 109 8.86 17.90 -17.86
CA ARG A 109 8.38 17.53 -19.19
C ARG A 109 9.59 16.98 -19.97
N PRO A 110 9.57 15.71 -20.42
CA PRO A 110 10.67 15.18 -21.19
C PRO A 110 10.81 15.97 -22.50
N TRP A 111 12.06 16.18 -22.90
CA TRP A 111 12.40 16.69 -24.21
C TRP A 111 11.84 15.74 -25.29
N SER A 112 11.12 16.27 -26.29
CA SER A 112 10.49 15.46 -27.36
C SER A 112 10.79 16.08 -28.71
N VAL A 113 11.36 15.30 -29.64
CA VAL A 113 11.82 15.78 -30.96
C VAL A 113 10.67 15.91 -31.98
N ALA A 114 9.41 15.74 -31.56
CA ALA A 114 8.28 15.79 -32.48
C ALA A 114 8.19 17.17 -33.16
N PRO A 115 8.23 17.24 -34.51
CA PRO A 115 8.08 18.49 -35.24
C PRO A 115 6.67 19.04 -34.97
N GLY A 116 6.60 20.16 -34.25
CA GLY A 116 5.36 20.73 -33.69
C GLY A 116 5.50 21.20 -32.25
N LEU A 117 6.56 20.79 -31.54
CA LEU A 117 6.86 21.26 -30.18
C LEU A 117 8.15 22.10 -30.07
N TRP A 118 8.99 22.11 -31.12
CA TRP A 118 10.34 22.71 -31.11
C TRP A 118 10.65 23.60 -32.32
N LEU A 119 9.84 23.56 -33.37
CA LEU A 119 9.90 24.48 -34.51
C LEU A 119 8.65 25.37 -34.41
N LEU A 120 8.78 26.52 -33.77
CA LEU A 120 7.91 27.68 -33.94
C LEU A 120 8.76 28.83 -34.48
#